data_AF-A0AAW3WKB0-F1
#
_entry.id   AF-A0AAW3WKB0-F1
#
_cell.length_a   1.000
_cell.length_b   1.000
_cell.length_c   1.000
_cell.angle_alpha   90.00
_cell.angle_beta   90.00
_cell.angle_gamma   90.00
#
_symmetry.space_group_name_H-M   'P 1'
#
loop_
_entity.id
_entity.type
_entity.pdbx_description
1 polymer ?
#
loop_
_entity_poly.entity_id
_entity_poly.type
_entity_poly.pdbx_seq_one_letter_code
_entity_poly.pdbx_strand_id
1 'polypeptide(L)'
;MDFTEFEKSCMRELVSAPLGKQNLGDLFVKTTLNHGQMIRFSEKSTAIELLSWEGDMPKLVNEMFTFFALVDYLKSNKYIYIHSLSNQLPGNALSLKPIESHTIPPDTLPIDTTACKDIRDYTITFFHACTSLVELVKNDFVTPEKAQYLEQMNEARKQTSRATLALVLSGASVFITVVAFFWSAYNNM
;
A
#
# COMPACT_ATOMS: atom_id res chain seq x y z
N MET A 1 6.51 6.75 4.02
CA MET A 1 5.92 6.49 2.70
C MET A 1 4.46 6.20 2.93
N ASP A 2 3.56 6.88 2.21
CA ASP A 2 2.12 6.67 2.37
C ASP A 2 1.66 5.69 1.30
N PHE A 3 1.10 4.56 1.73
CA PHE A 3 0.55 3.55 0.84
C PHE A 3 -0.77 4.06 0.25
N THR A 4 -0.98 3.81 -1.03
CA THR A 4 -2.25 4.04 -1.73
C THR A 4 -3.33 3.09 -1.20
N GLU A 5 -4.61 3.43 -1.39
CA GLU A 5 -5.71 2.56 -0.96
C GLU A 5 -5.67 1.18 -1.64
N PHE A 6 -5.19 1.10 -2.89
CA PHE A 6 -4.97 -0.16 -3.59
C PHE A 6 -3.90 -1.02 -2.89
N GLU A 7 -2.74 -0.44 -2.55
CA GLU A 7 -1.68 -1.16 -1.84
C GLU A 7 -2.12 -1.61 -0.44
N LYS A 8 -2.86 -0.75 0.28
CA LYS A 8 -3.48 -1.09 1.57
C LYS A 8 -4.45 -2.26 1.45
N SER A 9 -5.28 -2.26 0.41
CA SER A 9 -6.20 -3.37 0.13
C SER A 9 -5.44 -4.68 -0.11
N CYS A 10 -4.38 -4.64 -0.94
CA CYS A 10 -3.53 -5.80 -1.21
C CYS A 10 -2.87 -6.33 0.07
N MET A 11 -2.35 -5.45 0.93
CA MET A 11 -1.73 -5.83 2.21
C MET A 11 -2.74 -6.42 3.21
N ARG A 12 -3.97 -5.91 3.26
CA ARG A 12 -5.04 -6.50 4.08
C ARG A 12 -5.35 -7.92 3.62
N GLU A 13 -5.40 -8.15 2.32
CA GLU A 13 -5.63 -9.48 1.76
C GLU A 13 -4.43 -10.43 1.94
N LEU A 14 -3.19 -9.92 1.89
CA LEU A 14 -2.00 -10.70 2.27
C LEU A 14 -2.06 -11.18 3.73
N VAL A 15 -2.54 -10.34 4.65
CA VAL A 15 -2.64 -10.68 6.08
C VAL A 15 -3.83 -11.59 6.38
N SER A 16 -4.92 -11.49 5.63
CA SER A 16 -6.12 -12.32 5.80
C SER A 16 -5.95 -13.73 5.22
N ALA A 17 -4.97 -13.92 4.32
CA ALA A 17 -4.74 -15.17 3.60
C ALA A 17 -4.34 -16.32 4.56
N PRO A 18 -4.98 -17.50 4.45
CA PRO A 18 -4.58 -18.66 5.22
C PRO A 18 -3.17 -19.13 4.80
N LEU A 19 -2.28 -19.27 5.79
CA LEU A 19 -0.87 -19.64 5.61
C LEU A 19 -0.68 -20.86 4.71
N GLY A 20 0.18 -20.73 3.71
CA GLY A 20 0.60 -21.83 2.82
C GLY A 20 -0.48 -22.36 1.87
N LYS A 21 -1.65 -21.72 1.80
CA LYS A 21 -2.76 -22.15 0.93
C LYS A 21 -3.00 -21.23 -0.26
N GLN A 22 -2.42 -20.04 -0.29
CA GLN A 22 -2.60 -19.07 -1.36
C GLN A 22 -1.27 -18.71 -1.99
N ASN A 23 -1.24 -18.74 -3.32
CA ASN A 23 -0.14 -18.20 -4.10
C ASN A 23 -0.39 -16.70 -4.36
N LEU A 24 0.66 -15.96 -4.74
CA LEU A 24 0.54 -14.53 -5.05
C LEU A 24 -0.32 -14.25 -6.29
N GLY A 25 -0.43 -15.22 -7.22
CA GLY A 25 -1.28 -15.10 -8.40
C GLY A 25 -2.77 -15.07 -8.06
N ASP A 26 -3.24 -15.94 -7.17
CA ASP A 26 -4.62 -16.00 -6.70
C ASP A 26 -4.98 -14.72 -5.95
N LEU A 27 -4.04 -14.19 -5.18
CA LEU A 27 -4.19 -12.90 -4.52
C LEU A 27 -4.35 -11.78 -5.55
N PHE A 28 -3.46 -11.72 -6.54
CA PHE A 28 -3.51 -10.74 -7.61
C PHE A 28 -4.85 -10.78 -8.37
N VAL A 29 -5.29 -11.99 -8.74
CA VAL A 29 -6.59 -12.21 -9.38
C VAL A 29 -7.72 -11.67 -8.50
N LYS A 30 -7.68 -11.95 -7.18
CA LYS A 30 -8.70 -11.50 -6.24
C LYS A 30 -8.71 -9.98 -6.04
N THR A 31 -7.54 -9.33 -6.05
CA THR A 31 -7.42 -7.89 -5.78
C THR A 31 -7.61 -7.02 -7.00
N THR A 32 -7.26 -7.52 -8.18
CA THR A 32 -7.07 -6.69 -9.38
C THR A 32 -7.96 -7.11 -10.54
N LEU A 33 -8.36 -8.39 -10.65
CA LEU A 33 -9.21 -8.85 -11.73
C LEU A 33 -10.68 -8.91 -11.31
N ASN A 34 -11.55 -8.31 -12.12
CA ASN A 34 -12.98 -8.47 -12.00
C ASN A 34 -13.43 -9.82 -12.58
N HIS A 35 -14.65 -10.25 -12.23
CA HIS A 35 -15.22 -11.51 -12.72
C HIS A 35 -15.23 -11.53 -14.26
N GLY A 36 -14.52 -12.48 -14.86
CA GLY A 36 -14.45 -12.69 -16.32
C GLY A 36 -13.16 -12.21 -16.99
N GLN A 37 -12.27 -11.50 -16.29
CA GLN A 37 -10.99 -11.06 -16.81
C GLN A 37 -9.92 -12.13 -16.58
N MET A 38 -9.08 -12.41 -17.58
CA MET A 38 -8.01 -13.40 -17.45
C MET A 38 -6.68 -12.82 -17.96
N ILE A 39 -5.59 -13.18 -17.28
CA ILE A 39 -4.24 -12.90 -17.74
C ILE A 39 -3.61 -14.20 -18.20
N ARG A 40 -3.12 -14.21 -19.43
CA ARG A 40 -2.33 -15.29 -20.00
C ARG A 40 -0.89 -14.81 -20.18
N PHE A 41 0.05 -15.58 -19.64
CA PHE A 41 1.47 -15.40 -19.93
C PHE A 41 1.82 -16.27 -21.12
N SER A 42 2.30 -15.66 -22.20
CA SER A 42 2.77 -16.43 -23.36
C SER A 42 4.04 -17.19 -23.00
N GLU A 43 4.08 -18.49 -23.32
CA GLU A 43 5.27 -19.33 -23.06
C GLU A 43 6.46 -18.98 -23.96
N LYS A 44 6.19 -18.31 -25.09
CA LYS A 44 7.16 -18.05 -26.16
C LYS A 44 7.56 -16.58 -26.28
N SER A 45 6.85 -15.67 -25.63
CA SER A 45 7.14 -14.24 -25.69
C SER A 45 7.22 -13.63 -24.28
N THR A 46 7.99 -12.56 -24.16
CA THR A 46 8.00 -11.62 -23.03
C THR A 46 6.69 -10.82 -22.94
N ALA A 47 5.57 -11.39 -23.41
CA ALA A 47 4.31 -10.69 -23.54
C ALA A 47 3.24 -11.25 -22.59
N ILE A 48 2.54 -10.34 -21.92
CA ILE A 48 1.32 -10.62 -21.17
C ILE A 48 0.13 -10.41 -22.12
N GLU A 49 -0.72 -11.42 -22.25
CA GLU A 49 -1.98 -11.36 -22.98
C GLU A 49 -3.13 -11.19 -21.99
N LEU A 50 -3.87 -10.09 -22.12
CA LEU A 50 -5.10 -9.86 -21.36
C LEU A 50 -6.28 -10.37 -22.20
N LEU A 51 -7.10 -11.25 -21.62
CA LEU A 51 -8.25 -11.87 -22.27
C LEU A 51 -9.55 -11.33 -21.66
N SER A 52 -10.51 -10.98 -22.54
CA SER A 52 -11.87 -10.55 -22.20
C SER A 52 -11.91 -9.29 -21.33
N TRP A 53 -11.60 -8.14 -21.93
CA TRP A 53 -11.51 -6.86 -21.23
C TRP A 53 -12.58 -5.86 -21.68
N GLU A 54 -13.46 -5.45 -20.77
CA GLU A 54 -14.45 -4.36 -20.96
C GLU A 54 -14.16 -3.11 -20.10
N GLY A 55 -12.93 -2.92 -19.59
CA GLY A 55 -12.60 -1.85 -18.61
C GLY A 55 -11.59 -0.78 -19.05
N ASP A 56 -11.05 -0.04 -18.08
CA ASP A 56 -9.95 0.93 -18.27
C ASP A 56 -8.56 0.24 -18.26
N MET A 57 -8.03 -0.05 -19.45
CA MET A 57 -6.75 -0.77 -19.64
C MET A 57 -5.57 -0.11 -18.92
N PRO A 58 -5.29 1.20 -19.10
CA PRO A 58 -4.24 1.89 -18.36
C PRO A 58 -4.31 1.69 -16.84
N LYS A 59 -5.51 1.70 -16.26
CA LYS A 59 -5.69 1.48 -14.83
C LYS A 59 -5.28 0.07 -14.40
N LEU A 60 -5.70 -0.97 -15.12
CA LEU A 60 -5.32 -2.36 -14.81
C LEU A 60 -3.82 -2.57 -14.90
N VAL A 61 -3.20 -2.09 -15.97
CA VAL A 61 -1.76 -2.22 -16.17
C VAL A 61 -1.00 -1.52 -15.06
N ASN A 62 -1.47 -0.34 -14.63
CA ASN A 62 -0.88 0.37 -13.50
C ASN A 62 -1.06 -0.39 -12.18
N GLU A 63 -2.25 -0.93 -11.90
CA GLU A 63 -2.52 -1.74 -10.71
C GLU A 63 -1.68 -3.03 -10.69
N MET A 64 -1.47 -3.65 -11.86
CA MET A 64 -0.60 -4.80 -12.03
C MET A 64 0.85 -4.48 -11.68
N PHE A 65 1.44 -3.44 -12.27
CA PHE A 65 2.81 -3.04 -11.93
C PHE A 65 2.93 -2.58 -10.47
N THR A 66 1.91 -1.88 -9.95
CA THR A 66 1.86 -1.46 -8.54
C THR A 66 1.85 -2.66 -7.61
N PHE A 67 1.08 -3.71 -7.93
CA PHE A 67 1.04 -4.94 -7.14
C PHE A 67 2.40 -5.63 -7.09
N PHE A 68 3.08 -5.80 -8.24
CA PHE A 68 4.40 -6.43 -8.26
C PHE A 68 5.46 -5.59 -7.55
N ALA A 69 5.44 -4.26 -7.74
CA ALA A 69 6.32 -3.36 -7.00
C ALA A 69 6.08 -3.44 -5.49
N LEU A 70 4.82 -3.54 -5.04
CA LEU A 70 4.47 -3.73 -3.65
C LEU A 70 5.00 -5.07 -3.12
N VAL A 71 4.84 -6.17 -3.86
CA VAL A 71 5.36 -7.49 -3.47
C VAL A 71 6.89 -7.43 -3.33
N ASP A 72 7.60 -6.83 -4.27
CA ASP A 72 9.05 -6.64 -4.21
C ASP A 72 9.47 -5.79 -2.99
N TYR A 73 8.74 -4.71 -2.72
CA TYR A 73 8.96 -3.89 -1.54
C TYR A 73 8.77 -4.68 -0.25
N LEU A 74 7.65 -5.40 -0.12
CA LEU A 74 7.33 -6.20 1.07
C LEU A 74 8.35 -7.31 1.29
N LYS A 75 8.80 -7.97 0.21
CA LYS A 75 9.86 -8.99 0.25
C LYS A 75 11.18 -8.40 0.71
N SER A 76 11.62 -7.29 0.09
CA SER A 76 12.90 -6.64 0.39
C SER A 76 12.98 -6.12 1.82
N ASN A 77 11.85 -5.66 2.35
CA ASN A 77 11.72 -5.18 3.73
C ASN A 77 11.33 -6.29 4.72
N LYS A 78 11.33 -7.57 4.30
CA LYS A 78 11.05 -8.74 5.15
C LYS A 78 9.65 -8.73 5.80
N TYR A 79 8.69 -8.04 5.18
CA TYR A 79 7.27 -8.10 5.55
C TYR A 79 6.59 -9.38 5.08
N ILE A 80 7.08 -9.96 3.99
CA ILE A 80 6.66 -11.27 3.50
C ILE A 80 7.87 -12.15 3.21
N TYR A 81 7.71 -13.46 3.41
CA TYR A 81 8.65 -14.47 2.92
C TYR A 81 8.02 -15.20 1.74
N ILE A 82 8.68 -15.16 0.60
CA ILE A 82 8.26 -15.85 -0.62
C ILE A 82 9.05 -17.14 -0.73
N HIS A 83 8.35 -18.26 -0.89
CA HIS A 83 8.95 -19.57 -1.09
C HIS A 83 8.40 -20.20 -2.37
N SER A 84 9.32 -20.70 -3.20
CA SER A 84 8.98 -21.53 -4.34
C SER A 84 8.96 -22.98 -3.90
N LEU A 85 7.83 -23.67 -4.08
CA LEU A 85 7.77 -25.12 -3.93
C LEU A 85 8.49 -25.73 -5.13
N SER A 86 9.82 -25.91 -4.98
CA SER A 86 10.74 -26.39 -6.02
C SER A 86 10.32 -27.68 -6.72
N ASN A 87 9.38 -28.47 -6.19
CA ASN A 87 9.05 -29.80 -6.72
C ASN A 87 7.56 -30.15 -6.77
N GLN A 88 6.66 -29.20 -6.54
CA GLN A 88 5.24 -29.42 -6.74
C GLN A 88 4.66 -28.15 -7.35
N LEU A 89 4.44 -28.16 -8.67
CA LEU A 89 3.26 -27.49 -9.20
C LEU A 89 2.10 -28.17 -8.48
N PRO A 90 1.42 -27.53 -7.50
CA PRO A 90 0.11 -28.03 -7.14
C PRO A 90 -0.68 -27.96 -8.44
N GLY A 91 -1.30 -29.06 -8.83
CA GLY A 91 -2.09 -29.22 -10.06
C GLY A 91 -3.32 -28.31 -10.16
N ASN A 92 -3.29 -27.16 -9.50
CA ASN A 92 -4.11 -25.99 -9.71
C ASN A 92 -3.19 -24.88 -10.21
N ALA A 93 -2.63 -25.05 -11.41
CA ALA A 93 -2.58 -23.89 -12.29
C ALA A 93 -3.95 -23.24 -12.20
N LEU A 94 -4.02 -21.91 -11.99
CA LEU A 94 -5.19 -21.10 -12.37
C LEU A 94 -5.89 -21.86 -13.49
N SER A 95 -7.12 -22.38 -13.26
CA SER A 95 -7.74 -23.39 -14.13
C SER A 95 -7.92 -22.83 -15.55
N LEU A 96 -6.83 -22.82 -16.29
CA LEU A 96 -6.67 -22.66 -17.71
C LEU A 96 -7.21 -23.98 -18.22
N LYS A 97 -8.54 -24.07 -18.34
CA LYS A 97 -9.11 -25.05 -19.25
C LYS A 97 -8.39 -24.78 -20.58
N PRO A 98 -7.65 -25.75 -21.14
CA PRO A 98 -7.14 -25.61 -22.48
C PRO A 98 -8.37 -25.44 -23.36
N ILE A 99 -8.63 -24.20 -23.81
CA ILE A 99 -9.61 -23.99 -24.87
C ILE A 99 -8.92 -24.58 -26.10
N GLU A 100 -9.44 -25.73 -26.52
CA GLU A 100 -9.13 -26.35 -27.80
C GLU A 100 -9.21 -25.26 -28.87
N SER A 101 -8.07 -24.94 -29.47
CA SER A 101 -7.86 -24.29 -30.76
C SER A 101 -9.10 -23.67 -31.43
N HIS A 102 -9.72 -22.67 -30.81
CA HIS A 102 -10.75 -21.87 -31.46
C HIS A 102 -10.41 -20.40 -31.20
N THR A 103 -9.91 -19.77 -32.26
CA THR A 103 -9.87 -18.33 -32.52
C THR A 103 -9.46 -17.47 -31.33
N ILE A 104 -8.22 -16.96 -31.38
CA ILE A 104 -7.77 -15.82 -30.56
C ILE A 104 -8.91 -14.77 -30.57
N PRO A 105 -9.53 -14.46 -29.43
CA PRO A 105 -10.55 -13.42 -29.39
C PRO A 105 -9.93 -12.11 -29.86
N PRO A 106 -10.65 -11.29 -30.65
CA PRO A 106 -10.11 -10.11 -31.33
C PRO A 106 -9.53 -9.05 -30.38
N ASP A 107 -9.78 -9.15 -29.08
CA ASP A 107 -9.34 -8.20 -28.06
C ASP A 107 -8.22 -8.77 -27.17
N THR A 108 -7.13 -9.22 -27.79
CA THR A 108 -5.89 -9.57 -27.08
C THR A 108 -4.84 -8.50 -27.32
N LEU A 109 -4.37 -7.87 -26.24
CA LEU A 109 -3.29 -6.88 -26.31
C LEU A 109 -2.01 -7.46 -25.69
N PRO A 110 -0.95 -7.67 -26.47
CA PRO A 110 0.33 -8.11 -25.93
C PRO A 110 1.06 -6.93 -25.28
N ILE A 111 1.43 -7.08 -24.01
CA ILE A 111 2.32 -6.13 -23.31
C ILE A 111 3.72 -6.72 -23.29
N ASP A 112 4.62 -6.22 -24.13
CA ASP A 112 6.01 -6.69 -24.17
C ASP A 112 6.83 -6.10 -23.01
N THR A 113 7.30 -6.96 -22.11
CA THR A 113 8.13 -6.58 -20.97
C THR A 113 9.03 -7.71 -20.51
N THR A 114 10.30 -7.40 -20.24
CA THR A 114 11.25 -8.33 -19.63
C THR A 114 10.84 -8.73 -18.22
N ALA A 115 10.02 -7.92 -17.55
CA ALA A 115 9.44 -8.22 -16.24
C ALA A 115 8.42 -9.38 -16.29
N CYS A 116 7.99 -9.83 -17.48
CA CYS A 116 7.05 -10.95 -17.62
C CYS A 116 7.50 -12.22 -16.93
N LYS A 117 8.81 -12.51 -16.99
CA LYS A 117 9.36 -13.72 -16.38
C LYS A 117 9.28 -13.64 -14.87
N ASP A 118 9.69 -12.50 -14.29
CA ASP A 118 9.66 -12.27 -12.84
C ASP A 118 8.21 -12.24 -12.32
N ILE A 119 7.31 -11.59 -13.07
CA ILE A 119 5.88 -11.57 -12.80
C ILE A 119 5.29 -12.99 -12.80
N ARG A 120 5.60 -13.79 -13.82
CA ARG A 120 5.15 -15.19 -13.91
C ARG A 120 5.64 -15.98 -12.71
N ASP A 121 6.92 -15.86 -12.39
CA ASP A 121 7.52 -16.56 -11.25
C ASP A 121 6.83 -16.14 -9.94
N TYR A 122 6.47 -14.86 -9.79
CA TYR A 122 5.68 -14.41 -8.65
C TYR A 122 4.31 -15.06 -8.59
N THR A 123 3.56 -15.17 -9.70
CA THR A 123 2.20 -15.73 -9.67
C THR A 123 2.12 -17.16 -9.15
N ILE A 124 3.17 -17.97 -9.33
CA ILE A 124 3.21 -19.37 -8.88
C ILE A 124 3.86 -19.56 -7.50
N THR A 125 4.33 -18.48 -6.87
CA THR A 125 4.98 -18.55 -5.57
C THR A 125 4.02 -18.40 -4.40
N PHE A 126 4.31 -19.12 -3.32
CA PHE A 126 3.60 -19.01 -2.06
C PHE A 126 4.26 -17.96 -1.18
N PHE A 127 3.45 -17.30 -0.37
CA PHE A 127 3.93 -16.28 0.55
C PHE A 127 3.52 -16.59 1.99
N HIS A 128 4.28 -16.02 2.92
CA HIS A 128 3.97 -16.00 4.34
C HIS A 128 4.06 -14.55 4.83
N ALA A 129 2.97 -14.01 5.36
CA ALA A 129 2.97 -12.69 5.98
C ALA A 129 3.69 -12.72 7.33
N CYS A 130 4.65 -11.82 7.54
CA CYS A 130 5.35 -11.70 8.81
C CYS A 130 4.51 -10.97 9.85
N THR A 131 4.83 -11.16 11.14
CA THR A 131 4.18 -10.42 12.24
C THR A 131 4.26 -8.91 12.06
N SER A 132 5.36 -8.39 11.51
CA SER A 132 5.53 -6.96 11.21
C SER A 132 4.52 -6.44 10.19
N LEU A 133 4.12 -7.25 9.20
CA LEU A 133 3.08 -6.86 8.24
C LEU A 133 1.70 -6.89 8.89
N VAL A 134 1.45 -7.89 9.73
CA VAL A 134 0.21 -7.99 10.52
C VAL A 134 0.06 -6.77 11.43
N GLU A 135 1.12 -6.36 12.11
CA GLU A 135 1.14 -5.16 12.96
C GLU A 135 0.96 -3.88 12.14
N LEU A 136 1.61 -3.77 10.98
CA LEU A 136 1.44 -2.63 10.08
C LEU A 136 -0.02 -2.49 9.63
N VAL A 137 -0.68 -3.59 9.26
CA VAL A 137 -2.10 -3.59 8.87
C VAL A 137 -3.00 -3.27 10.07
N LYS A 138 -2.72 -3.80 11.26
CA LYS A 138 -3.49 -3.50 12.49
C LYS A 138 -3.38 -2.04 12.91
N ASN A 139 -2.23 -1.41 12.68
CA ASN A 139 -1.98 0.00 12.98
C ASN A 139 -2.35 0.94 11.83
N ASP A 140 -3.26 0.51 10.95
CA ASP A 140 -3.73 1.27 9.79
C ASP A 140 -2.61 1.88 8.93
N PHE A 141 -1.56 1.07 8.70
CA PHE A 141 -0.40 1.43 7.88
C PHE A 141 0.44 2.59 8.42
N VAL A 142 0.26 2.95 9.69
CA VAL A 142 1.12 3.91 10.38
C VAL A 142 2.38 3.19 10.81
N THR A 143 3.52 3.57 10.22
CA THR A 143 4.82 3.08 10.68
C THR A 143 5.11 3.61 12.09
N PRO A 144 5.84 2.85 12.93
CA PRO A 144 6.20 3.31 14.27
C PRO A 144 6.96 4.65 14.25
N GLU A 145 7.77 4.90 13.23
CA GLU A 145 8.46 6.18 13.01
C GLU A 145 7.47 7.33 12.76
N LYS A 146 6.43 7.11 11.95
CA LYS A 146 5.40 8.12 11.69
C LYS A 146 4.54 8.38 12.94
N ALA A 147 4.27 7.35 13.73
CA ALA A 147 3.60 7.49 15.03
C ALA A 147 4.42 8.34 16.00
N GLN A 148 5.72 8.08 16.13
CA GLN A 148 6.63 8.87 16.96
C GLN A 148 6.73 10.33 16.48
N TYR A 149 6.81 10.56 15.18
CA TYR A 149 6.83 11.90 14.62
C TYR A 149 5.52 12.66 14.90
N LEU A 150 4.36 12.01 14.77
CA LEU A 150 3.07 12.61 15.11
C LEU A 150 2.95 12.93 16.61
N GLU A 151 3.48 12.06 17.46
CA GLU A 151 3.54 12.29 18.91
C GLU A 151 4.41 13.52 19.22
N GLN A 152 5.62 13.59 18.66
CA GLN A 152 6.52 14.74 18.79
C GLN A 152 5.88 16.04 18.27
N MET A 153 5.18 16.00 17.13
CA MET A 153 4.46 17.17 16.62
C MET A 153 3.32 17.60 17.55
N ASN A 154 2.62 16.65 18.18
CA ASN A 154 1.55 16.95 19.11
C ASN A 154 2.09 17.54 20.42
N GLU A 155 3.22 17.03 20.93
CA GLU A 155 3.94 17.61 22.06
C GLU A 155 4.45 19.01 21.75
N ALA A 156 5.06 19.21 20.58
CA ALA A 156 5.49 20.53 20.11
C ALA A 156 4.30 21.50 20.03
N ARG A 157 3.16 21.07 19.49
CA ARG A 157 1.94 21.91 19.43
C ARG A 157 1.41 22.28 20.82
N LYS A 158 1.44 21.33 21.78
CA LYS A 158 1.08 21.61 23.18
C LYS A 158 2.05 22.61 23.82
N GLN A 159 3.35 22.47 23.57
CA GLN A 159 4.35 23.44 24.04
C GLN A 159 4.13 24.82 23.43
N THR A 160 3.89 24.91 22.12
CA THR A 160 3.58 26.18 21.44
C THR A 160 2.30 26.83 21.98
N SER A 161 1.25 26.05 22.22
CA SER A 161 0.01 26.56 22.83
C SER A 161 0.24 27.15 24.22
N ARG A 162 1.04 26.48 25.07
CA ARG A 162 1.41 26.98 26.39
C ARG A 162 2.27 28.25 26.29
N ALA A 163 3.21 28.29 25.35
CA ALA A 163 4.03 29.47 25.10
C ALA A 163 3.19 30.67 24.65
N THR A 164 2.24 30.47 23.73
CA THR A 164 1.31 31.54 23.31
C THR A 164 0.47 32.05 24.47
N LEU A 165 -0.04 31.15 25.33
CA LEU A 165 -0.82 31.56 26.50
C LEU A 165 0.03 32.34 27.52
N ALA A 166 1.27 31.91 27.76
CA ALA A 166 2.22 32.63 28.59
C ALA A 166 2.56 34.03 28.02
N LEU A 167 2.70 34.14 26.70
CA LEU A 167 2.96 35.41 26.03
C LEU A 167 1.78 36.37 26.13
N VAL A 168 0.55 35.88 25.97
CA VAL A 168 -0.68 36.67 26.17
C VAL A 168 -0.80 37.17 27.61
N LEU A 169 -0.55 36.29 28.59
CA LEU A 169 -0.57 36.67 30.01
C LEU A 169 0.50 37.70 30.35
N SER A 170 1.71 37.53 29.82
CA SER A 170 2.81 38.47 30.02
C SER A 170 2.47 39.83 29.40
N GLY A 171 1.94 39.85 28.18
CA GLY A 171 1.47 41.08 27.53
C GLY A 171 0.38 41.80 28.33
N ALA A 172 -0.59 41.06 28.86
CA ALA A 172 -1.63 41.62 29.72
C ALA A 172 -1.06 42.22 31.02
N SER A 173 -0.07 41.56 31.65
CA SER A 173 0.56 42.10 32.87
C SER A 173 1.31 43.41 32.62
N VAL A 174 2.02 43.53 31.49
CA VAL A 174 2.70 44.77 31.11
C VAL A 174 1.67 45.87 30.89
N PHE A 175 0.57 45.58 30.19
CA PHE A 175 -0.49 46.54 29.94
C PHE A 175 -1.14 47.04 31.24
N ILE A 176 -1.47 46.15 32.18
CA ILE A 176 -2.03 46.53 33.49
C ILE A 176 -1.06 47.43 34.25
N THR A 177 0.24 47.10 34.24
CA THR A 177 1.27 47.89 34.93
C THR A 177 1.36 49.31 34.36
N VAL A 178 1.31 49.45 33.03
CA VAL A 178 1.31 50.75 32.36
C VAL A 178 0.06 51.57 32.73
N VAL A 179 -1.13 50.96 32.69
CA VAL A 179 -2.39 51.64 33.05
C VAL A 179 -2.39 52.08 34.52
N ALA A 180 -1.93 51.22 35.44
CA ALA A 180 -1.84 51.54 36.86
C ALA A 180 -0.87 52.71 37.12
N PHE A 181 0.26 52.75 36.40
CA PHE A 181 1.22 53.84 36.48
C PHE A 181 0.59 55.18 36.05
N PHE A 182 -0.09 55.23 34.90
CA PHE A 182 -0.77 56.44 34.43
C PHE A 182 -1.91 56.87 35.35
N TRP A 183 -2.70 55.92 35.87
CA TRP A 183 -3.77 56.21 36.83
C TRP A 183 -3.23 56.81 38.13
N SER A 184 -2.14 56.24 38.66
CA SER A 184 -1.48 56.78 39.86
C SER A 184 -0.88 58.15 39.62
N ALA A 185 -0.34 58.42 38.43
CA ALA A 185 0.19 59.73 38.09
C ALA A 185 -0.91 60.79 38.00
N TYR A 186 -2.07 60.44 37.43
CA TYR A 186 -3.22 61.35 37.32
C TYR A 186 -3.80 61.74 38.69
N ASN A 187 -3.97 60.80 39.61
CA ASN A 187 -4.55 61.09 40.93
C ASN A 187 -3.62 61.90 41.87
N ASN A 188 -2.33 62.00 41.54
CA ASN A 188 -1.35 62.76 42.31
C ASN A 188 -1.11 64.19 41.76
N MET A 189 -1.80 64.58 40.68
CA MET A 189 -1.83 65.95 40.14
C MET A 189 -3.08 66.69 40.60
#